data_AF-A0A0F9QVY9-F1
#
_entry.id   AF-A0A0F9QVY9-F1
#
_cell.length_a   1.000
_cell.length_b   1.000
_cell.length_c   1.000
_cell.angle_alpha   90.00
_cell.angle_beta   90.00
_cell.angle_gamma   90.00
#
_symmetry.space_group_name_H-M   'P 1'
#
loop_
_entity.id
_entity.type
_entity.pdbx_description
1 polymer ?
#
loop_
_entity_poly.entity_id
_entity_poly.type
_entity_poly.pdbx_seq_one_letter_code
_entity_poly.pdbx_strand_id
1 'polypeptide(L)'
;MRRYEKKKVERTVIELVETTCDLCKTVAKAGHWDSSSYEINETEIEVTIRQKDGESYPEGGSGTDFIVDMCPECFKTKLIPWLKLQGCAAKRVEWDW
;
A
#
# COMPACT_ATOMS: atom_id res chain seq x y z
N MET A 1 14.20 -41.59 21.64
CA MET A 1 12.87 -41.16 22.13
C MET A 1 12.81 -39.63 22.06
N ARG A 2 11.85 -39.05 21.32
CA ARG A 2 11.72 -37.59 21.20
C ARG A 2 10.81 -37.08 22.32
N ARG A 3 11.25 -36.04 23.03
CA ARG A 3 10.51 -35.39 24.12
C ARG A 3 10.15 -33.98 23.67
N TYR A 4 8.88 -33.63 23.80
CA TYR A 4 8.35 -32.32 23.45
C TYR A 4 7.82 -31.66 24.72
N GLU A 5 8.06 -30.36 24.86
CA GLU A 5 7.54 -29.53 25.95
C GLU A 5 6.86 -28.30 25.37
N LYS A 6 5.75 -27.89 26.01
CA LYS A 6 5.06 -26.65 25.65
C LYS A 6 5.83 -25.48 26.24
N LYS A 7 6.46 -24.66 25.40
CA LYS A 7 6.96 -23.34 25.78
C LYS A 7 5.96 -22.27 25.35
N LYS A 8 5.64 -21.34 26.26
CA LYS A 8 5.06 -20.05 25.89
C LYS A 8 6.22 -19.14 25.48
N VAL A 9 6.13 -18.57 24.28
CA VAL A 9 7.10 -17.59 23.76
C VAL A 9 6.34 -16.27 23.65
N GLU A 10 6.78 -15.26 24.38
CA GLU A 10 6.36 -13.89 24.13
C GLU A 10 7.11 -13.38 22.90
N ARG A 11 6.38 -12.85 21.93
CA ARG A 11 6.95 -12.24 20.73
C ARG A 11 6.46 -10.80 20.63
N THR A 12 7.36 -9.89 20.31
CA THR A 12 7.02 -8.55 19.85
C THR A 12 6.75 -8.61 18.36
N VAL A 13 5.59 -8.11 17.94
CA VAL A 13 5.24 -7.92 16.53
C VAL A 13 5.11 -6.42 16.26
N ILE A 14 5.54 -6.00 15.08
CA ILE A 14 5.24 -4.66 14.57
C ILE A 14 4.09 -4.85 13.59
N GLU A 15 2.95 -4.26 13.90
CA GLU A 15 1.75 -4.33 13.07
C GLU A 15 1.42 -2.93 12.57
N LEU A 16 1.01 -2.85 11.31
CA LEU A 16 0.48 -1.62 10.74
C LEU A 16 -0.89 -1.35 11.38
N VAL A 17 -0.99 -0.29 12.17
CA VAL A 17 -2.24 0.08 12.86
C VAL A 17 -3.13 0.91 11.94
N GLU A 18 -2.54 1.85 11.22
CA GLU A 18 -3.25 2.74 10.32
C GLU A 18 -2.34 3.31 9.24
N THR A 19 -2.96 3.74 8.14
CA THR A 19 -2.32 4.49 7.06
C THR A 19 -3.09 5.77 6.86
N THR A 20 -2.41 6.91 6.73
CA THR A 20 -3.04 8.22 6.56
C THR A 20 -2.77 8.75 5.17
N CYS A 21 -3.80 9.22 4.47
CA CYS A 21 -3.64 9.73 3.12
C CYS A 21 -2.93 11.08 3.18
N ASP A 22 -1.83 11.22 2.45
CA ASP A 22 -1.01 12.43 2.46
C ASP A 22 -1.75 13.66 1.94
N LEU A 23 -2.73 13.48 1.04
CA LEU A 23 -3.47 14.56 0.41
C LEU A 23 -4.68 15.04 1.21
N CYS A 24 -5.56 14.13 1.65
CA CYS A 24 -6.82 14.50 2.31
C CYS A 24 -6.87 14.15 3.80
N LYS A 25 -5.83 13.48 4.33
CA LYS A 25 -5.74 13.04 5.73
C LYS A 25 -6.79 12.02 6.17
N THR A 26 -7.51 11.39 5.23
CA THR A 26 -8.35 10.21 5.52
C THR A 26 -7.47 9.08 6.06
N VAL A 27 -7.99 8.30 7.00
CA VAL A 27 -7.26 7.23 7.68
C VAL A 27 -7.85 5.86 7.33
N ALA A 28 -7.00 4.96 6.84
CA ALA A 28 -7.26 3.53 6.68
C ALA A 28 -6.83 2.77 7.93
N LYS A 29 -7.63 1.79 8.36
CA LYS A 29 -7.23 0.89 9.46
C LYS A 29 -6.46 -0.29 8.91
N ALA A 30 -5.30 -0.57 9.47
CA ALA A 30 -4.40 -1.63 9.03
C ALA A 30 -4.14 -1.62 7.51
N GLY A 31 -4.03 -0.44 6.89
CA GLY A 31 -3.82 -0.28 5.45
C GLY A 31 -5.06 -0.46 4.56
N HIS A 32 -6.22 -0.84 5.13
CA HIS A 32 -7.45 -1.03 4.37
C HIS A 32 -8.26 0.27 4.26
N TRP A 33 -8.38 0.77 3.03
CA TRP A 33 -9.06 2.03 2.72
C TRP A 33 -10.58 1.93 2.62
N ASP A 34 -11.13 0.73 2.34
CA ASP A 34 -12.56 0.53 2.08
C ASP A 34 -13.20 -0.65 2.85
N SER A 35 -12.44 -1.52 3.53
CA SER A 35 -13.01 -2.75 4.09
C SER A 35 -12.90 -2.83 5.62
N SER A 36 -14.04 -3.09 6.25
CA SER A 36 -14.08 -3.64 7.60
C SER A 36 -13.24 -4.92 7.67
N SER A 37 -12.60 -5.19 8.82
CA SER A 37 -11.67 -6.32 9.02
C SER A 37 -12.30 -7.73 8.90
N TYR A 38 -13.57 -7.83 8.49
CA TYR A 38 -14.36 -9.07 8.42
C TYR A 38 -15.08 -9.28 7.08
N GLU A 39 -14.99 -8.34 6.13
CA GLU A 39 -15.54 -8.52 4.79
C GLU A 39 -14.46 -9.07 3.86
N ILE A 40 -14.58 -10.35 3.51
CA ILE A 40 -13.95 -10.90 2.31
C ILE A 40 -14.72 -10.32 1.12
N ASN A 41 -14.36 -9.10 0.72
CA ASN A 41 -14.39 -8.69 -0.67
C ASN A 41 -12.93 -8.81 -1.12
N GLU A 42 -12.66 -9.56 -2.18
CA GLU A 42 -11.32 -9.71 -2.81
C GLU A 42 -10.79 -8.39 -3.42
N THR A 43 -11.25 -7.25 -2.91
CA THR A 43 -10.93 -5.92 -3.38
C THR A 43 -10.02 -5.27 -2.35
N GLU A 44 -8.79 -5.78 -2.24
CA GLU A 44 -7.70 -5.08 -1.55
C GLU A 44 -7.34 -3.85 -2.39
N ILE A 45 -7.80 -2.67 -1.97
CA ILE A 45 -7.44 -1.41 -2.63
C ILE A 45 -6.23 -0.83 -1.91
N GLU A 46 -5.03 -1.31 -2.25
CA GLU A 46 -3.77 -0.67 -1.89
C GLU A 46 -3.41 0.34 -2.99
N VAL A 47 -3.37 1.63 -2.67
CA VAL A 47 -2.86 2.66 -3.58
C VAL A 47 -1.52 3.16 -3.04
N THR A 48 -0.46 2.46 -3.43
CA THR A 48 0.91 2.88 -3.19
C THR A 48 1.53 3.36 -4.50
N ILE A 49 1.90 4.64 -4.55
CA ILE A 49 2.67 5.20 -5.66
C ILE A 49 4.11 5.22 -5.19
N ARG A 50 4.91 4.30 -5.74
CA ARG A 50 6.34 4.20 -5.44
C ARG A 50 7.16 4.39 -6.69
N GLN A 51 8.15 5.27 -6.61
CA GLN A 51 9.22 5.37 -7.59
C GLN A 51 10.54 5.13 -6.87
N LYS A 52 11.35 4.22 -7.44
CA LYS A 52 12.72 3.97 -7.03
C LYS A 52 13.64 4.47 -8.12
N ASP A 53 14.63 5.26 -7.73
CA ASP A 53 15.70 5.72 -8.63
C ASP A 53 17.05 5.45 -7.97
N GLY A 54 17.99 4.88 -8.72
CA GLY A 54 19.31 4.59 -8.19
C GLY A 54 20.05 3.49 -8.95
N GLU A 55 21.27 3.24 -8.48
CA GLU A 55 22.16 2.24 -9.05
C GLU A 55 22.44 1.16 -8.00
N SER A 56 22.42 -0.10 -8.44
CA SER A 56 22.68 -1.27 -7.60
C SER A 56 23.87 -2.03 -8.15
N TYR A 57 24.96 -2.04 -7.38
CA TYR A 57 26.17 -2.80 -7.69
C TYR A 57 26.40 -3.89 -6.64
N PRO A 58 27.20 -4.93 -6.96
CA PRO A 58 27.52 -6.01 -6.01
C PRO A 58 28.15 -5.52 -4.70
N GLU A 59 28.93 -4.44 -4.77
CA GLU A 59 29.65 -3.85 -3.63
C GLU A 59 28.77 -2.93 -2.77
N GLY A 60 27.57 -2.59 -3.26
CA GLY A 60 26.67 -1.62 -2.64
C GLY A 60 25.81 -0.89 -3.66
N GLY A 61 24.71 -0.29 -3.18
CA GLY A 61 23.82 0.53 -4.00
C GLY A 61 23.33 1.74 -3.21
N SER A 62 22.95 2.78 -3.93
CA SER A 62 22.35 3.98 -3.36
C SER A 62 21.21 4.45 -4.26
N GLY A 63 20.15 4.95 -3.64
CA GLY A 63 19.00 5.45 -4.37
C GLY A 63 18.06 6.22 -3.46
N THR A 64 17.03 6.76 -4.08
CA THR A 64 15.96 7.50 -3.42
C THR A 64 14.63 6.81 -3.71
N ASP A 65 13.81 6.67 -2.68
CA ASP A 65 12.45 6.18 -2.79
C ASP A 65 11.49 7.35 -2.58
N PHE A 66 10.59 7.57 -3.53
CA PHE A 66 9.41 8.43 -3.34
C PHE A 66 8.22 7.54 -3.04
N ILE A 67 7.60 7.75 -1.87
CA ILE A 67 6.45 6.99 -1.39
C ILE A 67 5.36 7.99 -1.03
N VAL A 68 4.14 7.76 -1.52
CA VAL A 68 2.96 8.56 -1.20
C VAL A 68 1.82 7.63 -0.79
N ASP A 69 1.28 7.84 0.40
CA ASP A 69 0.09 7.15 0.89
C ASP A 69 -1.16 7.89 0.38
N MET A 70 -1.94 7.24 -0.48
CA MET A 70 -3.08 7.89 -1.13
C MET A 70 -4.35 7.06 -0.93
N CYS A 71 -5.45 7.69 -0.53
CA CYS A 71 -6.73 6.99 -0.50
C CYS A 71 -7.28 6.80 -1.93
N PRO A 72 -8.17 5.81 -2.16
CA PRO A 72 -8.75 5.53 -3.47
C PRO A 72 -9.47 6.74 -4.08
N GLU A 73 -10.10 7.56 -3.25
CA GLU A 73 -10.81 8.76 -3.68
C GLU A 73 -9.83 9.83 -4.20
N CYS A 74 -8.74 10.08 -3.49
CA CYS A 74 -7.70 11.00 -3.95
C CYS A 74 -7.00 10.50 -5.22
N PHE A 75 -6.81 9.19 -5.36
CA PHE A 75 -6.28 8.63 -6.60
C PHE A 75 -7.19 8.94 -7.80
N LYS A 76 -8.48 8.64 -7.67
CA LYS A 76 -9.48 8.82 -8.74
C LYS A 76 -9.74 10.29 -9.05
N THR A 77 -9.84 11.15 -8.03
CA THR A 77 -10.27 12.55 -8.18
C THR A 77 -9.15 13.57 -8.24
N LYS A 78 -7.94 13.24 -7.80
CA LYS A 78 -6.78 14.14 -7.82
C LYS A 78 -5.71 13.65 -8.78
N LEU A 79 -5.20 12.43 -8.58
CA LEU A 79 -4.06 11.93 -9.35
C LEU A 79 -4.42 11.66 -10.81
N ILE A 80 -5.49 10.90 -11.09
CA ILE A 80 -5.88 10.59 -12.48
C ILE A 80 -6.15 11.86 -13.29
N PRO A 81 -6.90 12.87 -12.80
CA PRO A 81 -7.05 14.14 -13.50
C PRO A 81 -5.73 14.86 -13.72
N TRP A 82 -4.85 14.91 -12.71
CA TRP A 82 -3.53 15.52 -12.85
C TRP A 82 -2.68 14.83 -13.93
N LEU A 83 -2.63 13.50 -13.95
CA LEU A 83 -1.93 12.71 -14.97
C LEU A 83 -2.46 12.99 -16.37
N LYS A 84 -3.79 13.05 -16.53
CA LYS A 84 -4.42 13.40 -17.81
C LYS A 84 -4.03 14.80 -18.29
N LEU A 85 -3.92 15.77 -17.38
CA LEU A 85 -3.42 17.11 -17.71
C LEU A 85 -1.95 17.09 -18.20
N GLN A 86 -1.13 16.14 -17.74
CA GLN A 86 0.23 15.92 -18.23
C GLN A 86 0.31 15.12 -19.55
N GLY A 87 -0.84 14.78 -20.16
CA GLY A 87 -0.90 13.99 -21.40
C GLY A 87 -0.91 12.47 -21.18
N CYS A 88 -1.08 11.99 -19.94
CA CYS A 88 -1.21 10.56 -19.68
C CYS A 88 -2.57 10.04 -20.20
N ALA A 89 -2.53 9.02 -21.06
CA ALA A 89 -3.73 8.34 -21.57
C ALA A 89 -4.23 7.26 -20.59
N ALA A 90 -4.55 7.64 -19.36
CA ALA A 90 -5.08 6.72 -18.34
C ALA A 90 -6.41 6.10 -18.81
N LYS A 91 -6.44 4.77 -18.92
CA LYS A 91 -7.62 4.00 -19.34
C LYS A 91 -8.36 3.46 -18.12
N ARG A 92 -9.69 3.51 -18.16
CA ARG A 92 -10.56 2.75 -17.25
C ARG A 92 -10.95 1.46 -17.97
N VAL A 93 -10.72 0.33 -17.33
CA VAL A 93 -11.18 -0.98 -17.80
C VAL A 93 -12.20 -1.47 -16.79
N GLU A 94 -13.42 -1.73 -17.25
CA GLU A 94 -14.44 -2.40 -16.45
C GLU A 94 -14.26 -3.91 -16.64
N TRP A 95 -14.33 -4.65 -15.55
CA TRP A 95 -14.27 -6.11 -15.54
C TRP A 95 -15.39 -6.62 -14.67
N ASP A 96 -16.11 -7.61 -15.18
CA ASP A 96 -17.09 -8.41 -14.45
C ASP A 96 -16.57 -9.84 -14.40
N TRP A 97 -16.81 -10.53 -13.29
CA TRP A 97 -16.45 -11.92 -13.03
C TRP A 97 -17.68 -12.82 -13.18
#